data_AF-W2UGY6-F1
#
_entry.id   AF-W2UGY6-F1
#
_cell.length_a   1.000
_cell.length_b   1.000
_cell.length_c   1.000
_cell.angle_alpha   90.00
_cell.angle_beta   90.00
_cell.angle_gamma   90.00
#
_symmetry.space_group_name_H-M   'P 1'
#
loop_
_entity.id
_entity.type
_entity.pdbx_description
1 polymer ?
#
loop_
_entity_poly.entity_id
_entity_poly.type
_entity_poly.pdbx_seq_one_letter_code
_entity_poly.pdbx_strand_id
1 'polypeptide(L)'
;MSSSPFLWSIREYMLIRHYSIRTIKSYLYWIKYFILFHGKTHPESLSKKDVERFLTHLVVERNVSQSTQSVALNALVFLYSKFLGQPPIIREYVWKASRQRRC
;
A
#
# COMPACT_ATOMS: atom_id res chain seq x y z
N MET A 1 -16.99 8.42 12.56
CA MET A 1 -15.74 8.81 11.87
C MET A 1 -16.12 9.36 10.52
N SER A 2 -15.78 10.61 10.21
CA SER A 2 -15.91 11.17 8.87
C SER A 2 -15.11 10.32 7.90
N SER A 3 -15.81 9.52 7.10
CA SER A 3 -15.21 8.65 6.09
C SER A 3 -14.59 9.53 5.02
N SER A 4 -13.26 9.46 4.84
CA SER A 4 -12.61 10.10 3.70
C SER A 4 -13.29 9.63 2.40
N PRO A 5 -13.77 10.55 1.54
CA PRO A 5 -14.41 10.17 0.27
C PRO A 5 -13.51 9.29 -0.60
N PHE A 6 -12.19 9.54 -0.56
CA PHE A 6 -11.18 8.75 -1.27
C PHE A 6 -11.07 7.30 -0.77
N LEU A 7 -11.01 7.09 0.55
CA LEU A 7 -10.94 5.73 1.09
C LEU A 7 -12.25 4.95 0.85
N TRP A 8 -13.37 5.67 0.79
CA TRP A 8 -14.66 5.07 0.50
C TRP A 8 -14.76 4.65 -0.98
N SER A 9 -14.32 5.47 -1.93
CA SER A 9 -14.31 5.08 -3.35
C SER A 9 -13.40 3.88 -3.63
N ILE A 10 -12.26 3.76 -2.94
CA ILE A 10 -11.40 2.57 -3.01
C ILE A 10 -12.15 1.33 -2.48
N ARG A 11 -12.86 1.47 -1.36
CA ARG A 11 -13.64 0.37 -0.77
C ARG A 11 -14.68 -0.13 -1.75
N GLU A 12 -15.46 0.77 -2.35
CA GLU A 12 -16.49 0.42 -3.32
C GLU A 12 -15.89 -0.25 -4.57
N TYR A 13 -14.81 0.31 -5.10
CA TYR A 13 -14.09 -0.25 -6.24
C TYR A 13 -13.68 -1.71 -5.99
N MET A 14 -13.21 -2.03 -4.77
CA MET A 14 -12.84 -3.39 -4.38
C MET A 14 -14.06 -4.30 -4.16
N LEU A 15 -15.16 -3.78 -3.59
CA LEU A 15 -16.40 -4.53 -3.39
C LEU A 15 -17.00 -4.99 -4.72
N ILE A 16 -17.06 -4.08 -5.71
CA ILE A 16 -17.56 -4.38 -7.06
C ILE A 16 -16.73 -5.48 -7.74
N ARG A 17 -15.44 -5.58 -7.40
CA ARG A 17 -14.52 -6.61 -7.92
C ARG A 17 -14.45 -7.86 -7.07
N HIS A 18 -15.40 -8.05 -6.15
CA HIS A 18 -15.51 -9.23 -5.30
C HIS A 18 -14.25 -9.54 -4.47
N TYR A 19 -13.47 -8.52 -4.10
CA TYR A 19 -12.42 -8.72 -3.11
C TYR A 19 -13.03 -9.13 -1.77
N SER A 20 -12.35 -10.04 -1.06
CA SER A 20 -12.80 -10.44 0.28
C SER A 20 -12.83 -9.23 1.23
N ILE A 21 -13.80 -9.20 2.14
CA ILE A 21 -13.91 -8.14 3.16
C ILE A 21 -12.61 -8.03 3.98
N ARG A 22 -11.94 -9.16 4.24
CA ARG A 22 -10.65 -9.18 4.93
C ARG A 22 -9.59 -8.44 4.12
N THR A 23 -9.46 -8.73 2.83
CA THR A 23 -8.50 -8.04 1.94
C THR A 23 -8.78 -6.55 1.87
N ILE A 24 -10.05 -6.16 1.76
CA ILE A 24 -10.48 -4.76 1.72
C ILE A 24 -10.04 -4.03 2.99
N LYS A 25 -10.33 -4.59 4.18
CA LYS A 25 -9.91 -4.01 5.45
C LYS A 25 -8.39 -3.84 5.55
N SER A 26 -7.64 -4.88 5.17
CA SER A 26 -6.17 -4.84 5.18
C SER A 26 -5.63 -3.79 4.22
N TYR A 27 -6.16 -3.68 3.00
CA TYR A 27 -5.66 -2.74 2.00
C TYR A 27 -5.98 -1.30 2.39
N LEU A 28 -7.22 -1.03 2.83
CA LEU A 28 -7.60 0.30 3.31
C LEU A 28 -6.76 0.75 4.52
N TYR A 29 -6.40 -0.17 5.41
CA TYR A 29 -5.50 0.13 6.52
C TYR A 29 -4.13 0.62 6.02
N TRP A 30 -3.49 -0.14 5.13
CA TRP A 30 -2.16 0.23 4.62
C TRP A 30 -2.17 1.49 3.77
N ILE A 31 -3.20 1.68 2.94
CA ILE A 31 -3.37 2.90 2.13
C ILE A 31 -3.58 4.11 3.05
N LYS A 32 -4.42 4.00 4.07
CA LYS A 32 -4.61 5.06 5.06
C LYS A 32 -3.31 5.37 5.80
N TYR A 33 -2.56 4.35 6.21
CA TYR A 33 -1.32 4.56 6.93
C TYR A 33 -0.25 5.23 6.06
N PHE A 34 -0.15 4.84 4.78
CA PHE A 34 0.71 5.49 3.80
C PHE A 34 0.38 6.98 3.63
N ILE A 35 -0.90 7.32 3.49
CA ILE A 35 -1.36 8.72 3.38
C ILE A 35 -0.98 9.51 4.65
N LEU A 36 -1.18 8.92 5.83
CA LEU A 36 -0.85 9.58 7.10
C LEU A 36 0.66 9.77 7.28
N PHE A 37 1.48 8.80 6.87
CA PHE A 37 2.94 8.90 6.90
C PHE A 37 3.46 10.06 6.05
N HIS A 38 2.80 10.31 4.91
CA HIS A 38 3.12 11.43 4.02
C HIS A 38 2.32 12.71 4.32
N GLY A 39 1.89 12.91 5.57
CA GLY A 39 1.27 14.16 6.00
C GLY A 39 -0.10 14.47 5.38
N LYS A 40 -0.88 13.44 5.03
CA LYS A 40 -2.19 13.54 4.33
C LYS A 40 -2.08 14.02 2.87
N THR A 41 -0.91 13.89 2.28
CA THR A 41 -0.70 14.13 0.84
C THR A 41 -1.46 13.10 0.01
N HIS A 42 -2.06 13.53 -1.11
CA HIS A 42 -2.78 12.64 -2.00
C HIS A 42 -1.82 11.64 -2.67
N PRO A 43 -2.15 10.34 -2.78
CA PRO A 43 -1.24 9.36 -3.37
C PRO A 43 -0.81 9.65 -4.81
N GLU A 44 -1.63 10.34 -5.62
CA GLU A 44 -1.26 10.70 -6.99
C GLU A 44 -0.07 11.66 -7.09
N SER A 45 0.16 12.48 -6.06
CA SER A 45 1.30 13.41 -6.02
C SER A 45 2.55 12.79 -5.39
N LEU A 46 2.48 11.51 -5.00
CA LEU A 46 3.59 10.77 -4.40
C LEU A 46 4.28 9.91 -5.45
N SER A 47 5.59 9.80 -5.33
CA SER A 47 6.46 9.12 -6.29
C SER A 47 6.86 7.71 -5.84
N LYS A 48 7.60 7.00 -6.70
CA LYS A 48 8.25 5.72 -6.35
C LYS A 48 9.06 5.82 -5.06
N LYS A 49 9.82 6.92 -4.90
CA LYS A 49 10.71 7.15 -3.75
C LYS A 49 9.91 7.24 -2.45
N ASP A 50 8.71 7.80 -2.50
CA ASP A 50 7.84 7.94 -1.33
C ASP A 50 7.28 6.60 -0.87
N VAL A 51 7.02 5.70 -1.83
CA VAL A 51 6.67 4.30 -1.54
C VAL A 51 7.85 3.55 -0.93
N GLU A 52 9.06 3.70 -1.47
CA GLU A 52 10.26 3.09 -0.90
C GLU A 52 10.49 3.55 0.54
N ARG A 53 10.42 4.86 0.76
CA ARG A 53 10.64 5.47 2.07
C ARG A 53 9.65 4.92 3.09
N PHE A 54 8.38 4.80 2.72
CA PHE A 54 7.36 4.20 3.57
C PHE A 54 7.66 2.72 3.87
N LEU A 55 8.00 1.91 2.87
CA LEU A 55 8.30 0.49 3.08
C LEU A 55 9.56 0.27 3.92
N THR A 56 10.57 1.13 3.78
CA THR A 56 11.76 1.14 4.64
C THR A 56 11.41 1.54 6.07
N HIS A 57 10.60 2.58 6.25
CA HIS A 57 10.09 2.99 7.57
C HIS A 57 9.39 1.84 8.29
N LEU A 58 8.56 1.07 7.58
CA LEU A 58 7.88 -0.09 8.16
C LEU A 58 8.85 -1.14 8.72
N VAL A 59 9.95 -1.41 8.01
CA VAL A 59 10.93 -2.41 8.44
C VAL A 59 11.86 -1.86 9.52
N VAL A 60 12.42 -0.68 9.31
CA VAL A 60 13.48 -0.13 10.17
C VAL A 60 12.92 0.45 11.46
N GLU A 61 11.85 1.24 11.38
CA GLU A 61 11.32 1.95 12.55
C GLU A 61 10.16 1.19 13.21
N ARG A 62 9.33 0.53 12.41
CA ARG A 62 8.16 -0.22 12.93
C ARG A 62 8.42 -1.70 13.12
N ASN A 63 9.61 -2.20 12.75
CA ASN A 63 10.04 -3.60 12.90
C ASN A 63 8.99 -4.61 12.41
N VAL A 64 8.26 -4.29 11.33
CA VAL A 64 7.24 -5.22 10.81
C VAL A 64 7.89 -6.42 10.15
N SER A 65 7.23 -7.58 10.23
CA SER A 65 7.69 -8.76 9.51
C SER A 65 7.68 -8.54 8.00
N GLN A 66 8.53 -9.29 7.29
CA GLN A 66 8.56 -9.32 5.83
C GLN A 66 7.20 -9.67 5.20
N SER A 67 6.44 -10.57 5.84
CA SER A 67 5.08 -10.91 5.40
C SER A 67 4.12 -9.72 5.53
N THR A 68 4.25 -8.95 6.62
CA THR A 68 3.46 -7.74 6.85
C THR A 68 3.81 -6.64 5.84
N GLN A 69 5.11 -6.43 5.59
CA GLN A 69 5.59 -5.51 4.56
C GLN A 69 5.08 -5.91 3.17
N SER A 70 5.02 -7.20 2.87
CA SER A 70 4.50 -7.70 1.59
C SER A 70 3.01 -7.37 1.41
N VAL A 71 2.20 -7.45 2.47
CA VAL A 71 0.79 -7.04 2.41
C VAL A 71 0.65 -5.53 2.18
N ALA A 72 1.48 -4.72 2.85
CA ALA A 72 1.52 -3.28 2.65
C ALA A 72 1.91 -2.91 1.20
N LEU A 73 2.96 -3.55 0.69
CA LEU A 73 3.42 -3.42 -0.70
C LEU A 73 2.30 -3.77 -1.69
N ASN A 74 1.63 -4.91 -1.49
CA ASN A 74 0.54 -5.35 -2.36
C ASN A 74 -0.63 -4.36 -2.37
N ALA A 75 -0.96 -3.77 -1.22
CA ALA A 75 -1.99 -2.74 -1.12
C ALA A 75 -1.63 -1.48 -1.93
N LEU A 76 -0.36 -1.05 -1.89
CA LEU A 76 0.13 0.09 -2.67
C LEU A 76 0.20 -0.22 -4.17
N VAL A 77 0.65 -1.43 -4.55
CA VAL A 77 0.61 -1.89 -5.94
C VAL A 77 -0.82 -1.85 -6.48
N PHE A 78 -1.78 -2.36 -5.72
CA PHE A 78 -3.20 -2.30 -6.07
C PHE A 78 -3.67 -0.85 -6.25
N LEU A 79 -3.33 0.04 -5.29
CA LEU A 79 -3.72 1.45 -5.35
C LEU A 79 -3.24 2.11 -6.65
N TYR A 80 -1.95 2.03 -6.97
CA TYR A 80 -1.41 2.69 -8.16
C TYR A 80 -1.83 2.02 -9.46
N SER A 81 -1.75 0.69 -9.55
CA SER A 81 -1.96 -0.02 -10.82
C SER A 81 -3.41 -0.27 -11.18
N LYS A 82 -4.29 -0.48 -10.19
CA LYS A 82 -5.70 -0.85 -10.42
C LYS A 82 -6.62 0.34 -10.18
N PHE A 83 -6.42 1.08 -9.10
CA PHE A 83 -7.33 2.16 -8.73
C PHE A 83 -6.99 3.48 -9.44
N LEU A 84 -5.72 3.91 -9.40
CA LEU A 84 -5.27 5.17 -10.03
C LEU A 84 -4.88 5.03 -11.51
N GLY A 85 -4.79 3.80 -12.03
CA GLY A 85 -4.45 3.54 -13.44
C GLY A 85 -3.02 3.98 -13.83
N GLN A 86 -2.14 4.22 -12.86
CA GLN A 86 -0.76 4.60 -13.10
C GLN A 86 0.08 3.35 -13.43
N PRO A 87 1.16 3.50 -14.23
CA PRO A 87 2.07 2.38 -14.48
C PRO A 87 2.56 1.81 -13.15
N PRO A 88 2.71 0.48 -13.02
CA PRO A 88 3.06 -0.14 -11.76
C PRO A 88 4.44 0.35 -11.33
N ILE A 89 4.43 1.34 -10.43
CA ILE A 89 5.60 2.04 -9.90
C ILE A 89 6.60 1.04 -9.27
N ILE A 90 6.13 -0.17 -8.94
CA ILE A 90 6.69 -1.04 -7.91
C ILE A 90 6.93 -2.49 -8.39
N ARG A 91 6.92 -2.78 -9.70
CA ARG A 91 7.18 -4.17 -10.20
C ARG A 91 8.59 -4.68 -9.83
N GLU A 92 9.48 -3.77 -9.46
CA GLU A 92 10.87 -4.07 -9.10
C GLU A 92 11.08 -4.50 -7.63
N TYR A 93 10.21 -4.10 -6.68
CA TYR A 93 10.44 -4.38 -5.24
C TYR A 93 10.02 -5.77 -4.79
N VAL A 94 9.12 -6.42 -5.54
CA VAL A 94 8.65 -7.79 -5.23
C VAL A 94 9.82 -8.79 -5.21
N TRP A 95 10.87 -8.54 -5.98
CA TRP A 95 12.06 -9.41 -6.06
C TRP A 95 13.11 -9.15 -4.97
N LYS A 96 13.11 -7.99 -4.32
CA LYS A 96 14.06 -7.69 -3.23
C LYS A 96 13.56 -8.20 -1.89
N ALA A 97 12.24 -8.17 -1.65
CA ALA A 97 11.66 -8.69 -0.42
C ALA A 97 12.00 -10.17 -0.24
N SER A 98 11.98 -11.02 -1.27
CA SER A 98 12.25 -12.46 -1.17
C SER A 98 13.72 -12.87 -0.98
N ARG A 99 14.68 -11.92 -0.93
CA ARG A 99 16.13 -12.22 -0.97
C ARG A 99 16.88 -12.06 0.36
N GLN A 100 16.17 -11.88 1.48
CA GLN A 100 16.75 -11.86 2.83
C GLN A 100 16.41 -13.15 3.61
N ARG A 101 16.76 -14.32 3.06
CA ARG A 101 16.95 -15.55 3.83
C ARG A 101 18.33 -16.11 3.48
N ARG A 102 19.34 -15.60 4.18
CA ARG A 102 20.62 -16.25 4.39
C ARG A 102 21.09 -15.86 5.80
N CYS A 103 20.66 -16.65 6.77
CA CYS A 103 21.40 -17.15 7.93
C CYS A 103 20.65 -18.40 8.38
#